data_AF-K1P6D3-F1
#
_entry.id   AF-K1P6D3-F1
#
_cell.length_a   1.000
_cell.length_b   1.000
_cell.length_c   1.000
_cell.angle_alpha   90.00
_cell.angle_beta   90.00
_cell.angle_gamma   90.00
#
_symmetry.space_group_name_H-M   'P 1'
#
loop_
_entity.id
_entity.type
_entity.pdbx_description
1 polymer ?
#
loop_
_entity_poly.entity_id
_entity_poly.type
_entity_poly.pdbx_seq_one_letter_code
_entity_poly.pdbx_strand_id
1 'polypeptide(L)'
;MAARLGEHQFDIVTGKSLNETKNRATAEALRQLKKQGLYTQTQNATEAIHVPLSIQTFGDRVAMKTLAKFRSLVASVSEDLSGRKVIAAILLHDDIEDQLSVVSLGTGNCFVTGDNLCDEGNVINDSHAEIIAKRGFQRYLLKEIYRLRDRRIFKQTLFGTLKVMSHLSFHLYISTAPCGDGAVFTRADPHHTDGDHEPVFRKRQHGLLRTKVEKGEGTIPTDDTPQTLDGIRRGQRLRTMSCSDKICRWNVLGIQGALLSLFLVEPIYLSSITLGMLFNDGHMSRAMCCRVDRDDQPLTGLPPGYRAQHPKLGCVTRVTDTRSVDRSSPLSVNWNMADNSVEVTDATRGMTTRYHKYNVPRPDSAKDPYFYPSLGLTVGKTSDNRPIERQRTQPRNTVPRKKCSNRRCIKMGTVSGSGNPRK
;
A
#
# COMPACT_ATOMS: atom_id res chain seq x y z
N MET A 1 -2.40 -11.22 36.06
CA MET A 1 -1.03 -11.00 36.60
C MET A 1 -0.90 -9.53 36.94
N ALA A 2 -0.36 -9.19 38.10
CA ALA A 2 0.00 -7.82 38.46
C ALA A 2 1.52 -7.66 38.32
N ALA A 3 1.95 -6.52 37.80
CA ALA A 3 3.35 -6.13 37.93
C ALA A 3 3.58 -5.58 39.35
N ARG A 4 4.78 -5.78 39.89
CA ARG A 4 5.21 -5.21 41.17
C ARG A 4 6.58 -4.57 41.00
N LEU A 5 6.74 -3.33 41.44
CA LEU A 5 8.02 -2.62 41.46
C LEU A 5 8.30 -2.18 42.90
N GLY A 6 9.23 -2.85 43.57
CA GLY A 6 9.42 -2.69 45.01
C GLY A 6 8.16 -3.09 45.80
N GLU A 7 7.66 -2.16 46.63
CA GLU A 7 6.43 -2.26 47.42
C GLU A 7 5.17 -1.90 46.62
N HIS A 8 5.30 -1.28 45.45
CA HIS A 8 4.17 -0.82 44.66
C HIS A 8 3.63 -1.94 43.76
N GLN A 9 2.36 -2.31 43.95
CA GLN A 9 1.64 -3.28 43.14
C GLN A 9 0.70 -2.56 42.17
N PHE A 10 0.81 -2.90 40.89
CA PHE A 10 0.00 -2.32 39.83
C PHE A 10 -1.24 -3.17 39.52
N ASP A 11 -2.17 -2.60 38.75
CA ASP A 11 -3.42 -3.26 38.39
C ASP A 11 -3.21 -4.64 37.75
N ILE A 12 -4.12 -5.55 38.07
CA ILE A 12 -4.11 -6.89 37.52
C ILE A 12 -4.55 -6.83 36.05
N VAL A 13 -3.70 -7.32 35.16
CA VAL A 13 -4.04 -7.51 33.75
C VAL A 13 -4.19 -8.99 33.40
N THR A 14 -5.02 -9.30 32.41
CA THR A 14 -5.22 -10.65 31.87
C THR A 14 -4.75 -10.69 30.42
N GLY A 15 -4.29 -11.83 29.93
CA GLY A 15 -3.82 -12.01 28.56
C GLY A 15 -4.01 -13.45 28.10
N LYS A 16 -3.94 -13.69 26.79
CA LYS A 16 -4.18 -15.02 26.21
C LYS A 16 -2.97 -15.96 26.34
N SER A 17 -1.79 -15.40 26.66
CA SER A 17 -0.57 -16.15 26.95
C SER A 17 0.19 -15.52 28.12
N LEU A 18 1.08 -16.29 28.75
CA LEU A 18 1.91 -15.78 29.85
C LEU A 18 2.79 -14.60 29.41
N ASN A 19 3.36 -14.65 28.20
CA ASN A 19 4.26 -13.61 27.69
C ASN A 19 3.50 -12.32 27.37
N GLU A 20 2.31 -12.43 26.75
CA GLU A 20 1.41 -11.30 26.54
C GLU A 20 0.97 -10.69 27.87
N THR A 21 0.61 -11.51 28.85
CA THR A 21 0.17 -11.02 30.17
C THR A 21 1.29 -10.28 30.89
N LYS A 22 2.55 -10.76 30.80
CA LYS A 22 3.73 -10.06 31.33
C LYS A 22 3.94 -8.71 30.65
N ASN A 23 3.94 -8.68 29.31
CA ASN A 23 4.14 -7.44 28.55
C ASN A 23 3.06 -6.40 28.85
N ARG A 24 1.79 -6.83 28.97
CA ARG A 24 0.67 -5.96 29.34
C ARG A 24 0.80 -5.44 30.77
N ALA A 25 1.24 -6.28 31.71
CA ALA A 25 1.41 -5.88 33.11
C ALA A 25 2.52 -4.83 33.23
N THR A 26 3.62 -5.03 32.52
CA THR A 26 4.74 -4.09 32.45
C THR A 26 4.33 -2.78 31.77
N ALA A 27 3.60 -2.84 30.66
CA ALA A 27 3.15 -1.65 29.94
C ALA A 27 2.17 -0.80 30.77
N GLU A 28 1.22 -1.44 31.47
CA GLU A 28 0.28 -0.75 32.35
C GLU A 28 0.98 -0.12 33.55
N ALA A 29 1.90 -0.84 34.19
CA ALA A 29 2.72 -0.31 35.27
C ALA A 29 3.51 0.93 34.83
N LEU A 30 4.14 0.86 33.64
CA LEU A 30 4.89 1.99 33.09
C LEU A 30 3.99 3.20 32.80
N ARG A 31 2.77 2.96 32.30
CA ARG A 31 1.77 4.02 32.03
C ARG A 31 1.34 4.71 33.32
N GLN A 32 1.10 3.95 34.39
CA GLN A 32 0.72 4.50 35.70
C GLN A 32 1.86 5.30 36.32
N LEU A 33 3.08 4.78 36.28
CA LEU A 33 4.27 5.50 36.76
C LEU A 33 4.50 6.80 36.00
N LYS A 34 4.29 6.82 34.68
CA LYS A 34 4.35 8.05 33.86
C LYS A 34 3.27 9.05 34.25
N LYS A 35 2.02 8.59 34.44
CA LYS A 35 0.88 9.43 34.85
C LYS A 35 1.09 10.07 36.23
N GLN A 36 1.75 9.35 37.13
CA GLN A 36 2.07 9.81 38.49
C GLN A 36 3.34 10.67 38.55
N GLY A 37 4.04 10.89 37.43
CA GLY A 37 5.31 11.63 37.39
C GLY A 37 6.48 10.90 38.07
N LEU A 38 6.29 9.63 38.47
CA LEU A 38 7.29 8.81 39.17
C LEU A 38 8.28 8.13 38.22
N TYR A 39 8.00 8.17 36.92
CA TYR A 39 8.91 7.67 35.88
C TYR A 39 9.02 8.69 34.75
N THR A 40 10.16 9.38 34.73
CA THR A 40 10.60 10.19 33.60
C THR A 40 11.51 9.33 32.74
N GLN A 41 11.17 9.17 31.47
CA GLN A 41 11.96 8.36 30.55
C GLN A 41 13.34 8.99 30.37
N THR A 42 14.35 8.50 31.07
CA THR A 42 15.76 8.76 30.75
C THR A 42 16.00 8.26 29.34
N GLN A 43 16.69 9.06 28.51
CA GLN A 43 16.84 8.85 27.06
C GLN A 43 17.56 7.53 26.67
N ASN A 44 17.90 6.65 27.63
CA ASN A 44 18.83 5.55 27.45
C ASN A 44 18.25 4.13 27.63
N ALA A 45 16.94 3.92 27.53
CA ALA A 45 16.36 2.58 27.45
C ALA A 45 15.42 2.46 26.24
N THR A 46 15.96 2.02 25.10
CA THR A 46 15.22 1.77 23.85
C THR A 46 15.46 0.33 23.36
N GLU A 47 14.63 -0.61 23.79
CA GLU A 47 14.36 -1.85 23.01
C GLU A 47 13.22 -1.63 22.00
N ALA A 48 13.08 -0.40 21.50
CA ALA A 48 12.08 0.01 20.53
C ALA A 48 12.82 0.70 19.38
N ILE A 49 12.75 0.12 18.18
CA ILE A 49 13.18 0.66 16.87
C ILE A 49 14.20 1.82 17.03
N HIS A 50 15.49 1.49 17.10
CA HIS A 50 16.57 2.48 17.20
C HIS A 50 16.37 3.56 16.12
N VAL A 51 16.13 4.79 16.55
CA VAL A 51 16.25 5.96 15.69
C VAL A 51 17.73 6.14 15.37
N PRO A 52 18.13 6.50 14.14
CA PRO A 52 19.50 6.92 13.87
C PRO A 52 19.88 8.06 14.83
N LEU A 53 20.87 7.81 15.70
CA LEU A 53 21.37 8.81 16.65
C LEU A 53 22.08 9.98 15.94
N SER A 54 22.50 9.77 14.69
CA SER A 54 22.98 10.78 13.75
C SER A 54 22.10 10.77 12.50
N ILE A 55 21.60 11.93 12.09
CA ILE A 55 20.93 12.11 10.79
C ILE A 55 22.03 12.14 9.74
N GLN A 56 22.12 11.11 8.89
CA GLN A 56 23.16 11.02 7.86
C GLN A 56 22.59 11.16 6.46
N THR A 57 21.32 10.83 6.27
CA THR A 57 20.65 10.88 4.97
C THR A 57 19.26 11.52 5.03
N PHE A 58 18.71 11.88 3.86
CA PHE A 58 17.31 12.26 3.73
C PHE A 58 16.37 11.14 4.24
N GLY A 59 16.72 9.87 3.99
CA GLY A 59 15.98 8.72 4.51
C GLY A 59 15.93 8.67 6.04
N ASP A 60 17.03 9.05 6.71
CA ASP A 60 17.06 9.15 8.17
C ASP A 60 16.14 10.27 8.70
N ARG A 61 16.10 11.44 8.02
CA ARG A 61 15.16 12.52 8.35
C ARG A 61 13.71 12.04 8.25
N VAL A 62 13.37 11.36 7.16
CA VAL A 62 12.05 10.78 6.90
C VAL A 62 11.65 9.79 8.00
N ALA A 63 12.53 8.85 8.33
CA ALA A 63 12.27 7.86 9.36
C ALA A 63 12.15 8.50 10.76
N MET A 64 13.04 9.43 11.10
CA MET A 64 13.03 10.12 12.40
C MET A 64 11.72 10.89 12.60
N LYS A 65 11.29 11.70 11.61
CA LYS A 65 10.02 12.45 11.68
C LYS A 65 8.83 11.49 11.82
N THR A 66 8.84 10.38 11.09
CA THR A 66 7.81 9.36 11.17
C THR A 66 7.72 8.72 12.56
N LEU A 67 8.85 8.26 13.10
CA LEU A 67 8.91 7.59 14.40
C LEU A 67 8.58 8.55 15.55
N ALA A 68 9.05 9.79 15.48
CA ALA A 68 8.70 10.83 16.44
C ALA A 68 7.20 11.11 16.44
N LYS A 69 6.59 11.27 15.26
CA LYS A 69 5.14 11.44 15.13
C LYS A 69 4.40 10.21 15.67
N PHE A 70 4.80 9.00 15.26
CA PHE A 70 4.19 7.76 15.75
C PHE A 70 4.16 7.68 17.28
N ARG A 71 5.32 7.91 17.94
CA ARG A 71 5.45 7.91 19.40
C ARG A 71 4.51 8.93 20.06
N SER A 72 4.40 10.13 19.49
CA SER A 72 3.47 11.15 19.96
C SER A 72 2.01 10.73 19.84
N LEU A 73 1.63 10.05 18.74
CA LEU A 73 0.25 9.61 18.53
C LEU A 73 -0.13 8.43 19.43
N VAL A 74 0.74 7.43 19.60
CA VAL A 74 0.42 6.28 20.44
C VAL A 74 0.39 6.61 21.93
N ALA A 75 1.06 7.70 22.35
CA ALA A 75 0.97 8.18 23.72
C ALA A 75 -0.44 8.62 24.13
N SER A 76 -1.30 8.99 23.17
CA SER A 76 -2.70 9.37 23.42
C SER A 76 -3.70 8.24 23.17
N VAL A 77 -3.24 7.05 22.73
CA VAL A 77 -4.09 5.89 22.47
C VAL A 77 -4.25 5.08 23.76
N SER A 78 -5.50 4.74 24.08
CA SER A 78 -5.83 3.97 25.29
C SER A 78 -5.73 2.45 25.10
N GLU A 79 -5.91 2.01 23.85
CA GLU A 79 -5.91 0.63 23.43
C GLU A 79 -4.52 0.00 23.56
N ASP A 80 -4.50 -1.29 23.87
CA ASP A 80 -3.26 -2.06 23.91
C ASP A 80 -2.76 -2.35 22.50
N LEU A 81 -1.75 -1.57 22.08
CA LEU A 81 -1.09 -1.70 20.80
C LEU A 81 0.05 -2.71 20.79
N SER A 82 0.17 -3.56 21.82
CA SER A 82 1.19 -4.60 21.90
C SER A 82 1.18 -5.55 20.70
N GLY A 83 2.33 -6.19 20.46
CA GLY A 83 2.57 -7.03 19.29
C GLY A 83 3.26 -6.29 18.15
N ARG A 84 3.63 -7.05 17.12
CA ARG A 84 4.37 -6.51 15.97
C ARG A 84 3.51 -5.52 15.18
N LYS A 85 4.11 -4.38 14.81
CA LYS A 85 3.50 -3.36 13.95
C LYS A 85 4.44 -2.98 12.83
N VAL A 86 3.94 -2.99 11.60
CA VAL A 86 4.53 -2.20 10.51
C VAL A 86 4.03 -0.77 10.67
N ILE A 87 4.91 0.21 10.44
CA ILE A 87 4.59 1.64 10.46
C ILE A 87 4.87 2.18 9.07
N ALA A 88 3.96 3.00 8.55
CA ALA A 88 4.18 3.73 7.33
C ALA A 88 3.66 5.16 7.46
N ALA A 89 4.29 6.08 6.75
CA ALA A 89 3.87 7.47 6.75
C ALA A 89 4.12 8.12 5.39
N ILE A 90 3.26 9.07 5.04
CA ILE A 90 3.48 9.97 3.91
C ILE A 90 3.87 11.32 4.50
N LEU A 91 4.99 11.85 4.01
CA LEU A 91 5.57 13.12 4.44
C LEU A 91 5.52 14.10 3.28
N LEU A 92 5.28 15.37 3.61
CA LEU A 92 5.41 16.51 2.73
C LEU A 92 6.77 17.15 3.01
N HIS A 93 7.58 17.33 1.96
CA HIS A 93 8.80 18.10 1.99
C HIS A 93 8.58 19.41 1.23
N ASP A 94 8.95 20.51 1.87
CA ASP A 94 9.04 21.84 1.28
C ASP A 94 10.50 22.13 0.96
N ASP A 95 10.84 22.20 -0.32
CA ASP A 95 12.20 22.42 -0.81
C ASP A 95 12.70 23.86 -0.54
N ILE A 96 11.81 24.83 -0.37
CA ILE A 96 12.18 26.23 -0.09
C ILE A 96 12.61 26.37 1.37
N GLU A 97 11.80 25.83 2.28
CA GLU A 97 12.03 25.93 3.73
C GLU A 97 12.90 24.79 4.29
N ASP A 98 13.24 23.81 3.44
CA ASP A 98 13.81 22.50 3.80
C ASP A 98 13.05 21.84 4.97
N GLN A 99 11.73 21.92 4.97
CA GLN A 99 10.89 21.41 6.05
C GLN A 99 10.21 20.09 5.67
N LEU A 100 10.33 19.11 6.57
CA LEU A 100 9.73 17.80 6.41
C LEU A 100 8.66 17.56 7.48
N SER A 101 7.42 17.32 7.01
CA SER A 101 6.23 17.21 7.84
C SER A 101 5.47 15.92 7.56
N VAL A 102 5.10 15.17 8.60
CA VAL A 102 4.26 13.98 8.44
C VAL A 102 2.82 14.42 8.18
N VAL A 103 2.27 14.10 7.01
CA VAL A 103 0.89 14.46 6.64
C VAL A 103 -0.10 13.32 6.87
N SER A 104 0.37 12.07 6.85
CA SER A 104 -0.45 10.89 7.11
C SER A 104 0.39 9.76 7.68
N LEU A 105 -0.18 8.97 8.59
CA LEU A 105 0.47 7.84 9.24
C LEU A 105 -0.49 6.68 9.41
N GLY A 106 -0.01 5.47 9.13
CA GLY A 106 -0.73 4.22 9.33
C GLY A 106 0.12 3.17 10.01
N THR A 107 -0.51 2.26 10.77
CA THR A 107 0.12 1.02 11.23
C THR A 107 -0.71 -0.20 10.87
N GLY A 108 -0.06 -1.37 10.88
CA GLY A 108 -0.74 -2.64 10.72
C GLY A 108 -0.18 -3.50 9.59
N ASN A 109 -0.56 -4.77 9.62
CA ASN A 109 -0.11 -5.82 8.71
C ASN A 109 -1.16 -6.93 8.59
N CYS A 110 -2.42 -6.58 8.85
CA CYS A 110 -3.58 -7.44 8.72
C CYS A 110 -4.59 -6.80 7.76
N PHE A 111 -5.57 -7.59 7.33
CA PHE A 111 -6.62 -7.16 6.43
C PHE A 111 -7.94 -7.88 6.80
N VAL A 112 -9.05 -7.38 6.24
CA VAL A 112 -10.39 -7.86 6.59
C VAL A 112 -10.55 -9.35 6.26
N THR A 113 -11.31 -10.07 7.07
CA THR A 113 -11.71 -11.45 6.74
C THR A 113 -12.91 -11.47 5.80
N GLY A 114 -13.08 -12.55 5.04
CA GLY A 114 -14.18 -12.68 4.06
C GLY A 114 -15.56 -12.41 4.66
N ASP A 115 -15.80 -12.88 5.89
CA ASP A 115 -17.06 -12.73 6.62
C ASP A 115 -17.41 -11.27 6.97
N ASN A 116 -16.40 -10.39 7.05
CA ASN A 116 -16.56 -8.99 7.43
C ASN A 116 -16.58 -8.05 6.21
N LEU A 117 -16.61 -8.58 4.99
CA LEU A 117 -16.76 -7.75 3.78
C LEU A 117 -18.14 -7.08 3.76
N CYS A 118 -18.13 -5.79 3.44
CA CYS A 118 -19.34 -4.99 3.31
C CYS A 118 -19.47 -4.41 1.89
N ASP A 119 -20.70 -4.42 1.37
CA ASP A 119 -21.11 -3.83 0.10
C ASP A 119 -21.46 -2.32 0.21
N GLU A 120 -21.69 -1.79 1.41
CA GLU A 120 -21.96 -0.37 1.66
C GLU A 120 -20.69 0.52 1.71
N GLY A 121 -19.49 -0.08 1.70
CA GLY A 121 -18.22 0.65 1.72
C GLY A 121 -17.78 1.18 3.09
N ASN A 122 -18.47 0.78 4.17
CA ASN A 122 -18.21 1.22 5.54
C ASN A 122 -17.06 0.45 6.26
N VAL A 123 -16.40 -0.49 5.57
CA VAL A 123 -15.33 -1.35 6.09
C VAL A 123 -14.02 -1.08 5.36
N ILE A 124 -12.91 -1.08 6.10
CA ILE A 124 -11.56 -1.04 5.54
C ILE A 124 -11.14 -2.47 5.14
N ASN A 125 -10.97 -2.70 3.84
CA ASN A 125 -10.58 -4.03 3.36
C ASN A 125 -9.12 -4.39 3.64
N ASP A 126 -8.23 -3.41 3.74
CA ASP A 126 -6.80 -3.64 3.90
C ASP A 126 -6.18 -2.60 4.84
N SER A 127 -5.68 -3.09 5.96
CA SER A 127 -5.09 -2.28 7.03
C SER A 127 -3.59 -2.49 7.18
N HIS A 128 -2.91 -2.84 6.08
CA HIS A 128 -1.46 -2.69 6.06
C HIS A 128 -1.08 -1.21 6.16
N ALA A 129 -0.02 -0.93 6.90
CA ALA A 129 0.40 0.41 7.27
C ALA A 129 0.47 1.38 6.09
N GLU A 130 1.11 0.99 5.00
CA GLU A 130 1.28 1.80 3.78
C GLU A 130 -0.06 2.08 3.07
N ILE A 131 -1.02 1.17 3.19
CA ILE A 131 -2.37 1.34 2.65
C ILE A 131 -3.16 2.34 3.50
N ILE A 132 -3.07 2.22 4.83
CA ILE A 132 -3.71 3.16 5.76
C ILE A 132 -3.11 4.56 5.61
N ALA A 133 -1.78 4.68 5.55
CA ALA A 133 -1.10 5.94 5.31
C ALA A 133 -1.58 6.61 4.01
N LYS A 134 -1.74 5.83 2.93
CA LYS A 134 -2.32 6.32 1.67
C LYS A 134 -3.76 6.84 1.84
N ARG A 135 -4.62 6.11 2.57
CA ARG A 135 -6.02 6.51 2.80
C ARG A 135 -6.11 7.80 3.62
N GLY A 136 -5.32 7.90 4.69
CA GLY A 136 -5.20 9.14 5.47
C GLY A 136 -4.67 10.31 4.64
N PHE A 137 -3.76 10.05 3.70
CA PHE A 137 -3.24 11.06 2.78
C PHE A 137 -4.31 11.55 1.80
N GLN A 138 -5.14 10.66 1.26
CA GLN A 138 -6.27 11.06 0.41
C GLN A 138 -7.27 11.94 1.18
N ARG A 139 -7.51 11.62 2.46
CA ARG A 139 -8.36 12.45 3.32
C ARG A 139 -7.73 13.81 3.62
N TYR A 140 -6.42 13.86 3.88
CA TYR A 140 -5.65 15.10 3.99
C TYR A 140 -5.82 15.97 2.73
N LEU A 141 -5.55 15.41 1.53
CA LEU A 141 -5.72 16.14 0.27
C LEU A 141 -7.14 16.66 0.10
N LEU A 142 -8.16 15.84 0.38
CA LEU A 142 -9.56 16.23 0.26
C LEU A 142 -9.89 17.43 1.16
N LYS A 143 -9.37 17.44 2.39
CA LYS A 143 -9.57 18.56 3.32
C LYS A 143 -8.83 19.82 2.87
N GLU A 144 -7.63 19.69 2.32
CA GLU A 144 -6.89 20.82 1.75
C GLU A 144 -7.62 21.40 0.51
N ILE A 145 -8.16 20.53 -0.34
CA ILE A 145 -9.03 20.93 -1.47
C ILE A 145 -10.31 21.58 -0.97
N TYR A 146 -10.91 21.12 0.12
CA TYR A 146 -12.13 21.76 0.65
C TYR A 146 -11.84 23.13 1.28
N ARG A 147 -10.68 23.29 1.91
CA ARG A 147 -10.35 24.51 2.65
C ARG A 147 -10.18 25.71 1.75
N LEU A 148 -9.67 25.57 0.51
CA LEU A 148 -9.38 26.54 -0.60
C LEU A 148 -8.91 27.98 -0.28
N ARG A 149 -9.01 28.44 0.97
CA ARG A 149 -8.72 29.78 1.48
C ARG A 149 -7.26 29.91 1.93
N ASP A 150 -6.62 28.79 2.25
CA ASP A 150 -5.24 28.72 2.73
C ASP A 150 -4.46 27.83 1.74
N ARG A 151 -4.01 28.42 0.61
CA ARG A 151 -3.41 27.73 -0.55
C ARG A 151 -2.00 27.20 -0.26
N ARG A 152 -1.86 26.34 0.76
CA ARG A 152 -0.56 25.86 1.23
C ARG A 152 0.05 24.82 0.31
N ILE A 153 -0.75 23.90 -0.23
CA ILE A 153 -0.23 22.80 -1.05
C ILE A 153 -0.62 22.86 -2.52
N PHE A 154 -1.69 23.59 -2.86
CA PHE A 154 -2.23 23.64 -4.22
C PHE A 154 -2.25 25.07 -4.78
N LYS A 155 -1.85 25.20 -6.05
CA LYS A 155 -2.21 26.33 -6.89
C LYS A 155 -3.39 25.97 -7.78
N GLN A 156 -4.31 26.92 -7.94
CA GLN A 156 -5.40 26.80 -8.90
C GLN A 156 -4.89 27.19 -10.29
N THR A 157 -5.22 26.39 -11.30
CA THR A 157 -4.94 26.69 -12.71
C THR A 157 -5.99 27.63 -13.28
N LEU A 158 -5.73 28.17 -14.47
CA LEU A 158 -6.68 29.02 -15.20
C LEU A 158 -8.01 28.30 -15.50
N PHE A 159 -8.01 26.97 -15.57
CA PHE A 159 -9.18 26.15 -15.87
C PHE A 159 -9.89 25.63 -14.61
N GLY A 160 -9.57 26.18 -13.43
CA GLY A 160 -10.22 25.83 -12.17
C GLY A 160 -9.72 24.54 -11.51
N THR A 161 -8.95 23.70 -12.21
CA THR A 161 -8.29 22.52 -11.64
C THR A 161 -7.12 22.89 -10.74
N LEU A 162 -6.68 21.97 -9.89
CA LEU A 162 -5.63 22.18 -8.90
C LEU A 162 -4.33 21.49 -9.32
N LYS A 163 -3.20 22.09 -8.97
CA LYS A 163 -1.86 21.54 -9.15
C LYS A 163 -1.07 21.67 -7.86
N VAL A 164 -0.30 20.66 -7.49
CA VAL A 164 0.61 20.73 -6.33
C VAL A 164 1.66 21.82 -6.60
N MET A 165 2.04 22.58 -5.57
CA MET A 165 3.10 23.58 -5.70
C MET A 165 4.43 22.91 -6.07
N SER A 166 5.22 23.52 -6.96
CA SER A 166 6.41 22.86 -7.54
C SER A 166 7.58 22.66 -6.56
N HIS A 167 7.60 23.38 -5.44
CA HIS A 167 8.57 23.21 -4.36
C HIS A 167 8.14 22.15 -3.33
N LEU A 168 6.99 21.51 -3.55
CA LEU A 168 6.44 20.52 -2.64
C LEU A 168 6.56 19.12 -3.22
N SER A 169 7.01 18.19 -2.39
CA SER A 169 7.13 16.80 -2.77
C SER A 169 6.64 15.84 -1.67
N PHE A 170 6.21 14.64 -2.08
CA PHE A 170 5.65 13.65 -1.15
C PHE A 170 6.56 12.42 -1.08
N HIS A 171 6.80 11.94 0.14
CA HIS A 171 7.73 10.85 0.43
C HIS A 171 7.05 9.78 1.28
N LEU A 172 7.22 8.52 0.91
CA LEU A 172 6.68 7.39 1.65
C LEU A 172 7.77 6.74 2.51
N TYR A 173 7.51 6.61 3.80
CA TYR A 173 8.27 5.73 4.69
C TYR A 173 7.49 4.43 4.93
N ILE A 174 8.18 3.29 4.96
CA ILE A 174 7.65 2.02 5.46
C ILE A 174 8.71 1.38 6.35
N SER A 175 8.35 0.94 7.55
CA SER A 175 9.31 0.40 8.51
C SER A 175 9.98 -0.90 8.04
N THR A 176 9.44 -1.58 7.04
CA THR A 176 9.97 -2.81 6.43
C THR A 176 9.53 -2.90 4.96
N ALA A 177 10.14 -3.78 4.16
CA ALA A 177 9.72 -4.02 2.78
C ALA A 177 8.22 -4.37 2.71
N PRO A 178 7.46 -3.79 1.75
CA PRO A 178 6.06 -4.13 1.60
C PRO A 178 5.88 -5.59 1.23
N CYS A 179 4.78 -6.18 1.69
CA CYS A 179 4.43 -7.54 1.31
C CYS A 179 4.22 -7.65 -0.22
N GLY A 180 4.60 -8.79 -0.79
CA GLY A 180 4.55 -9.03 -2.22
C GLY A 180 5.94 -9.22 -2.81
N ASP A 181 6.12 -8.81 -4.06
CA ASP A 181 7.38 -8.95 -4.81
C ASP A 181 8.58 -8.26 -4.14
N GLY A 182 8.35 -7.17 -3.40
CA GLY A 182 9.39 -6.43 -2.67
C GLY A 182 9.98 -7.20 -1.50
N ALA A 183 9.32 -8.27 -1.04
CA ALA A 183 9.81 -9.18 -0.02
C ALA A 183 10.30 -10.52 -0.60
N VAL A 184 10.31 -10.69 -1.93
CA VAL A 184 10.80 -11.90 -2.62
C VAL A 184 12.31 -11.74 -2.86
N PHE A 185 13.09 -11.81 -1.79
CA PHE A 185 14.55 -11.84 -1.84
C PHE A 185 15.12 -12.45 -0.56
N THR A 186 16.41 -12.79 -0.59
CA THR A 186 17.17 -13.27 0.55
C THR A 186 18.25 -12.28 0.91
N ARG A 187 18.70 -12.25 2.17
CA ARG A 187 19.78 -11.34 2.60
C ARG A 187 21.12 -11.62 1.93
N ALA A 188 21.26 -12.77 1.27
CA ALA A 188 22.43 -13.15 0.49
C ALA A 188 22.38 -12.63 -0.95
N ASP A 189 21.24 -12.08 -1.41
CA ASP A 189 21.18 -11.48 -2.74
C ASP A 189 22.11 -10.25 -2.77
N PRO A 190 23.00 -10.13 -3.78
CA PRO A 190 23.92 -9.01 -3.89
C PRO A 190 23.17 -7.67 -3.91
N HIS A 191 23.78 -6.70 -3.24
CA HIS A 191 23.34 -5.30 -3.26
C HIS A 191 24.08 -4.58 -4.38
N HIS A 192 23.35 -3.85 -5.23
CA HIS A 192 23.97 -2.90 -6.14
C HIS A 192 24.03 -1.54 -5.42
N THR A 193 25.19 -0.90 -5.46
CA THR A 193 25.49 0.31 -4.66
C THR A 193 25.20 1.62 -5.36
N ASP A 194 24.91 1.58 -6.65
CA ASP A 194 24.56 2.77 -7.40
C ASP A 194 23.04 2.90 -7.39
N GLY A 195 22.52 3.99 -6.84
CA GLY A 195 21.09 4.25 -6.62
C GLY A 195 20.24 4.38 -7.89
N ASP A 196 20.68 3.77 -8.98
CA ASP A 196 19.98 3.62 -10.24
C ASP A 196 19.00 2.46 -10.17
N HIS A 197 17.95 2.53 -10.99
CA HIS A 197 16.91 1.52 -11.03
C HIS A 197 17.36 0.31 -11.85
N GLU A 198 18.07 -0.63 -11.21
CA GLU A 198 18.54 -1.87 -11.83
C GLU A 198 17.71 -3.10 -11.37
N PRO A 199 16.53 -3.37 -11.97
CA PRO A 199 15.65 -4.43 -11.49
C PRO A 199 16.18 -5.84 -11.73
N VAL A 200 16.09 -6.71 -10.70
CA VAL A 200 16.66 -8.08 -10.75
C VAL A 200 15.62 -9.14 -11.13
N PHE A 201 15.71 -9.75 -12.31
CA PHE A 201 14.77 -10.81 -12.76
C PHE A 201 15.38 -12.23 -12.81
N ARG A 202 15.98 -12.69 -11.70
CA ARG A 202 16.67 -14.00 -11.65
C ARG A 202 15.75 -15.23 -11.61
N LYS A 203 14.58 -15.11 -10.98
CA LYS A 203 13.66 -16.25 -10.77
C LYS A 203 12.35 -16.00 -11.49
N ARG A 204 11.71 -17.05 -11.99
CA ARG A 204 10.39 -16.98 -12.65
C ARG A 204 9.30 -16.32 -11.80
N GLN A 205 9.45 -16.36 -10.47
CA GLN A 205 8.52 -15.76 -9.52
C GLN A 205 8.67 -14.23 -9.36
N HIS A 206 9.78 -13.65 -9.83
CA HIS A 206 10.07 -12.22 -9.70
C HIS A 206 9.17 -11.41 -10.64
N GLY A 207 8.58 -10.33 -10.11
CA GLY A 207 7.70 -9.44 -10.85
C GLY A 207 6.25 -9.91 -10.95
N LEU A 208 5.93 -11.16 -10.60
CA LEU A 208 4.56 -11.67 -10.62
C LEU A 208 3.65 -10.91 -9.64
N LEU A 209 2.40 -10.73 -10.04
CA LEU A 209 1.36 -10.19 -9.16
C LEU A 209 1.00 -11.17 -8.06
N ARG A 210 0.74 -10.67 -6.85
CA ARG A 210 0.53 -11.50 -5.65
C ARG A 210 -0.66 -11.04 -4.84
N THR A 211 -1.29 -11.98 -4.15
CA THR A 211 -2.41 -11.74 -3.22
C THR A 211 -2.04 -12.17 -1.81
N LYS A 212 -2.52 -11.42 -0.82
CA LYS A 212 -2.34 -11.67 0.61
C LYS A 212 -3.06 -12.93 1.03
N VAL A 213 -2.43 -13.75 1.87
CA VAL A 213 -3.04 -14.99 2.39
C VAL A 213 -3.86 -14.64 3.63
N GLU A 214 -5.13 -15.04 3.66
CA GLU A 214 -6.00 -14.81 4.82
C GLU A 214 -5.45 -15.55 6.05
N LYS A 215 -5.50 -14.92 7.22
CA LYS A 215 -4.92 -15.43 8.48
C LYS A 215 -3.40 -15.69 8.43
N GLY A 216 -2.70 -15.15 7.42
CA GLY A 216 -1.25 -15.19 7.30
C GLY A 216 -0.66 -13.82 6.96
N GLU A 217 0.66 -13.69 7.12
CA GLU A 217 1.41 -12.46 6.78
C GLU A 217 2.07 -12.53 5.40
N GLY A 218 1.95 -13.68 4.72
CA GLY A 218 2.54 -13.96 3.43
C GLY A 218 1.67 -13.56 2.24
N THR A 219 2.24 -13.72 1.04
CA THR A 219 1.53 -13.54 -0.23
C THR A 219 1.82 -14.72 -1.14
N ILE A 220 0.88 -15.03 -2.03
CA ILE A 220 1.05 -16.04 -3.09
C ILE A 220 0.77 -15.42 -4.46
N PRO A 221 1.38 -15.91 -5.55
CA PRO A 221 1.04 -15.47 -6.90
C PRO A 221 -0.47 -15.56 -7.14
N THR A 222 -1.01 -14.61 -7.90
CA THR A 222 -2.43 -14.59 -8.25
C THR A 222 -2.68 -15.19 -9.64
N ASP A 223 -3.89 -15.71 -9.82
CA ASP A 223 -4.48 -16.04 -11.10
C ASP A 223 -5.49 -14.95 -11.54
N ASP A 224 -5.95 -15.03 -12.79
CA ASP A 224 -6.87 -14.05 -13.39
C ASP A 224 -8.36 -14.37 -13.11
N THR A 225 -8.63 -15.39 -12.31
CA THR A 225 -10.00 -15.78 -11.95
C THR A 225 -10.69 -14.62 -11.22
N PRO A 226 -11.89 -14.16 -11.64
CA PRO A 226 -12.63 -13.15 -10.90
C PRO A 226 -13.04 -13.64 -9.49
N GLN A 227 -13.33 -12.70 -8.58
CA GLN A 227 -13.89 -13.01 -7.26
C GLN A 227 -15.36 -12.61 -7.23
N THR A 228 -16.19 -13.43 -6.58
CA THR A 228 -17.58 -13.08 -6.32
C THR A 228 -17.85 -13.00 -4.83
N LEU A 229 -18.72 -12.07 -4.41
CA LEU A 229 -19.00 -11.83 -2.98
C LEU A 229 -19.69 -13.04 -2.34
N ASP A 230 -20.63 -13.67 -3.06
CA ASP A 230 -21.28 -14.91 -2.66
C ASP A 230 -20.27 -16.07 -2.57
N GLY A 231 -19.32 -16.13 -3.50
CA GLY A 231 -18.23 -17.09 -3.50
C GLY A 231 -17.39 -16.97 -2.23
N ILE A 232 -16.98 -15.74 -1.88
CA ILE A 232 -16.20 -15.47 -0.66
C ILE A 232 -16.98 -15.85 0.59
N ARG A 233 -18.27 -15.48 0.65
CA ARG A 233 -19.17 -15.85 1.77
C ARG A 233 -19.39 -17.35 1.90
N ARG A 234 -19.21 -18.11 0.82
CA ARG A 234 -19.27 -19.59 0.79
C ARG A 234 -17.91 -20.25 1.00
N GLY A 235 -16.88 -19.48 1.38
CA GLY A 235 -15.56 -19.99 1.70
C GLY A 235 -14.53 -19.91 0.58
N GLN A 236 -14.82 -19.25 -0.55
CA GLN A 236 -13.75 -18.91 -1.49
C GLN A 236 -12.78 -17.92 -0.84
N ARG A 237 -11.49 -18.11 -1.10
CA ARG A 237 -10.44 -17.26 -0.54
C ARG A 237 -10.60 -15.81 -1.01
N LEU A 238 -10.65 -14.88 -0.05
CA LEU A 238 -10.51 -13.45 -0.32
C LEU A 238 -9.08 -13.14 -0.80
N ARG A 239 -8.98 -12.59 -2.01
CA ARG A 239 -7.75 -12.15 -2.66
C ARG A 239 -7.67 -10.62 -2.62
N THR A 240 -6.85 -10.12 -1.69
CA THR A 240 -6.41 -8.72 -1.64
C THR A 240 -5.02 -8.61 -2.25
N MET A 241 -4.80 -7.72 -3.21
CA MET A 241 -3.49 -7.52 -3.84
C MET A 241 -2.40 -7.15 -2.81
N SER A 242 -1.17 -7.57 -3.08
CA SER A 242 -0.02 -7.26 -2.25
C SER A 242 0.30 -5.76 -2.21
N CYS A 243 1.03 -5.31 -1.20
CA CYS A 243 1.38 -3.91 -1.07
C CYS A 243 2.38 -3.46 -2.14
N SER A 244 3.33 -4.33 -2.55
CA SER A 244 4.20 -4.05 -3.70
C SER A 244 3.39 -3.78 -4.98
N ASP A 245 2.37 -4.58 -5.26
CA ASP A 245 1.50 -4.40 -6.44
C ASP A 245 0.69 -3.11 -6.35
N LYS A 246 0.21 -2.77 -5.15
CA LYS A 246 -0.54 -1.53 -4.92
C LYS A 246 0.34 -0.29 -5.07
N ILE A 247 1.55 -0.30 -4.52
CA ILE A 247 2.51 0.81 -4.65
C ILE A 247 2.93 0.97 -6.11
N CYS A 248 3.22 -0.13 -6.80
CA CYS A 248 3.51 -0.13 -8.24
C CYS A 248 2.38 0.49 -9.06
N ARG A 249 1.12 0.17 -8.73
CA ARG A 249 -0.04 0.86 -9.31
C ARG A 249 -0.07 2.36 -9.00
N TRP A 250 0.31 2.80 -7.81
CA TRP A 250 0.38 4.24 -7.47
C TRP A 250 1.47 4.96 -8.26
N ASN A 251 2.57 4.27 -8.56
CA ASN A 251 3.63 4.79 -9.42
C ASN A 251 3.21 4.91 -10.89
N VAL A 252 2.06 4.37 -11.31
CA VAL A 252 1.50 4.64 -12.65
C VAL A 252 0.33 5.62 -12.58
N LEU A 253 -0.63 5.37 -11.69
CA LEU A 253 -1.90 6.11 -11.63
C LEU A 253 -1.90 7.30 -10.67
N GLY A 254 -0.79 7.53 -9.98
CA GLY A 254 -0.71 8.46 -8.86
C GLY A 254 -1.38 7.95 -7.59
N ILE A 255 -0.99 8.54 -6.46
CA ILE A 255 -1.42 8.14 -5.12
C ILE A 255 -2.80 8.72 -4.74
N GLN A 256 -3.28 9.75 -5.44
CA GLN A 256 -4.55 10.43 -5.19
C GLN A 256 -5.79 9.53 -5.40
N GLY A 257 -5.73 8.58 -6.33
CA GLY A 257 -6.87 7.76 -6.71
C GLY A 257 -7.95 8.49 -7.52
N ALA A 258 -8.91 7.72 -8.05
CA ALA A 258 -9.81 8.18 -9.11
C ALA A 258 -10.70 9.39 -8.76
N LEU A 259 -11.14 9.52 -7.50
CA LEU A 259 -12.02 10.61 -7.14
C LEU A 259 -11.27 11.94 -7.04
N LEU A 260 -10.12 11.95 -6.37
CA LEU A 260 -9.32 13.16 -6.23
C LEU A 260 -8.72 13.62 -7.56
N SER A 261 -8.49 12.71 -8.51
CA SER A 261 -8.04 13.08 -9.85
C SER A 261 -9.03 13.95 -10.63
N LEU A 262 -10.31 14.01 -10.24
CA LEU A 262 -11.28 14.92 -10.86
C LEU A 262 -10.96 16.40 -10.60
N PHE A 263 -10.26 16.70 -9.50
CA PHE A 263 -9.92 18.06 -9.11
C PHE A 263 -8.52 18.47 -9.54
N LEU A 264 -7.69 17.52 -9.99
CA LEU A 264 -6.26 17.71 -10.20
C LEU A 264 -5.94 17.75 -11.70
N VAL A 265 -5.07 18.68 -12.10
CA VAL A 265 -4.59 18.76 -13.48
C VAL A 265 -3.61 17.63 -13.83
N GLU A 266 -2.91 17.09 -12.82
CA GLU A 266 -1.92 16.03 -12.97
C GLU A 266 -1.99 15.03 -11.80
N PRO A 267 -1.59 13.76 -12.01
CA PRO A 267 -1.52 12.79 -10.93
C PRO A 267 -0.45 13.17 -9.91
N ILE A 268 -0.68 12.85 -8.64
CA ILE A 268 0.29 13.09 -7.57
C ILE A 268 1.13 11.82 -7.43
N TYR A 269 2.44 11.97 -7.57
CA TYR A 269 3.40 10.87 -7.43
C TYR A 269 4.25 11.02 -6.18
N LEU A 270 4.80 9.91 -5.70
CA LEU A 270 5.81 9.92 -4.64
C LEU A 270 7.18 10.27 -5.26
N SER A 271 7.93 11.14 -4.62
CA SER A 271 9.30 11.48 -5.01
C SER A 271 10.31 10.47 -4.45
N SER A 272 10.05 9.90 -3.28
CA SER A 272 10.86 8.81 -2.72
C SER A 272 10.07 7.78 -1.92
N ILE A 273 10.62 6.58 -1.83
CA ILE A 273 10.16 5.50 -0.95
C ILE A 273 11.35 5.04 -0.11
N THR A 274 11.25 5.21 1.20
CA THR A 274 12.31 4.87 2.17
C THR A 274 11.86 3.72 3.05
N LEU A 275 12.71 2.69 3.16
CA LEU A 275 12.48 1.56 4.05
C LEU A 275 13.27 1.68 5.35
N GLY A 276 12.68 1.21 6.44
CA GLY A 276 13.35 1.03 7.72
C GLY A 276 14.27 -0.20 7.78
N MET A 277 13.91 -1.26 7.06
CA MET A 277 14.68 -2.50 6.97
C MET A 277 14.27 -3.34 5.76
N LEU A 278 15.01 -4.43 5.50
CA LEU A 278 14.78 -5.36 4.39
C LEU A 278 14.79 -4.66 3.03
N PHE A 279 15.80 -3.83 2.80
CA PHE A 279 16.01 -3.17 1.52
C PHE A 279 17.04 -3.93 0.69
N ASN A 280 16.72 -4.14 -0.59
CA ASN A 280 17.67 -4.51 -1.63
C ASN A 280 17.23 -3.73 -2.88
N ASP A 281 18.15 -2.99 -3.50
CA ASP A 281 17.82 -2.00 -4.53
C ASP A 281 17.11 -2.67 -5.73
N GLY A 282 17.67 -3.75 -6.28
CA GLY A 282 17.18 -4.37 -7.50
C GLY A 282 15.89 -5.16 -7.31
N HIS A 283 15.62 -5.64 -6.10
CA HIS A 283 14.31 -6.20 -5.76
C HIS A 283 13.28 -5.11 -5.48
N MET A 284 13.70 -3.98 -4.91
CA MET A 284 12.81 -2.86 -4.62
C MET A 284 12.40 -2.11 -5.89
N SER A 285 13.35 -1.79 -6.77
CA SER A 285 13.11 -1.14 -8.06
C SER A 285 12.15 -1.97 -8.91
N ARG A 286 12.43 -3.26 -9.05
CA ARG A 286 11.53 -4.23 -9.70
C ARG A 286 10.12 -4.20 -9.12
N ALA A 287 9.98 -4.35 -7.80
CA ALA A 287 8.69 -4.52 -7.16
C ALA A 287 7.83 -3.24 -7.19
N MET A 288 8.47 -2.08 -7.03
CA MET A 288 7.81 -0.80 -6.83
C MET A 288 7.52 -0.05 -8.13
N CYS A 289 8.32 -0.21 -9.19
CA CYS A 289 8.10 0.53 -10.44
C CYS A 289 8.57 -0.24 -11.67
N CYS A 290 9.82 -0.68 -11.74
CA CYS A 290 10.47 -1.02 -13.01
C CYS A 290 9.88 -2.24 -13.72
N ARG A 291 9.17 -3.13 -13.02
CA ARG A 291 8.49 -4.26 -13.69
C ARG A 291 7.35 -3.85 -14.62
N VAL A 292 6.89 -2.60 -14.58
CA VAL A 292 5.91 -2.08 -15.55
C VAL A 292 6.53 -1.72 -16.89
N ASP A 293 7.84 -1.41 -16.89
CA ASP A 293 8.64 -1.08 -18.07
C ASP A 293 9.64 -2.22 -18.35
N ARG A 294 9.18 -3.46 -18.16
CA ARG A 294 10.03 -4.65 -18.25
C ARG A 294 10.57 -4.84 -19.67
N ASP A 295 11.79 -5.36 -19.77
CA ASP A 295 12.44 -5.71 -21.05
C ASP A 295 12.53 -4.50 -22.01
N ASP A 296 12.77 -3.31 -21.45
CA ASP A 296 12.86 -2.01 -22.15
C ASP A 296 11.61 -1.68 -22.98
N GLN A 297 10.46 -2.23 -22.62
CA GLN A 297 9.16 -1.89 -23.19
C GLN A 297 8.43 -0.93 -22.26
N PRO A 298 8.56 0.40 -22.47
CA PRO A 298 7.91 1.37 -21.62
C PRO A 298 6.38 1.22 -21.72
N LEU A 299 5.70 1.44 -20.60
CA LEU A 299 4.25 1.46 -20.56
C LEU A 299 3.71 2.63 -21.42
N THR A 300 3.13 2.30 -22.57
CA THR A 300 2.59 3.28 -23.53
C THR A 300 1.06 3.42 -23.41
N GLY A 301 0.51 4.46 -24.06
CA GLY A 301 -0.95 4.68 -24.13
C GLY A 301 -1.58 5.28 -22.88
N LEU A 302 -0.78 5.85 -21.99
CA LEU A 302 -1.27 6.52 -20.79
C LEU A 302 -1.93 7.87 -21.13
N PRO A 303 -3.01 8.26 -20.42
CA PRO A 303 -3.61 9.59 -20.59
C PRO A 303 -2.62 10.71 -20.26
N PRO A 304 -2.84 11.95 -20.75
CA PRO A 304 -1.98 13.09 -20.45
C PRO A 304 -1.72 13.27 -18.96
N GLY A 305 -0.45 13.50 -18.60
CA GLY A 305 0.01 13.67 -17.21
C GLY A 305 0.32 12.35 -16.47
N TYR A 306 -0.22 11.22 -16.92
CA TYR A 306 0.09 9.91 -16.36
C TYR A 306 1.37 9.33 -16.96
N ARG A 307 2.20 8.71 -16.12
CA ARG A 307 3.47 8.07 -16.49
C ARG A 307 3.84 6.94 -15.53
N ALA A 308 4.75 6.07 -15.94
CA ALA A 308 5.47 5.20 -15.01
C ALA A 308 6.50 6.04 -14.22
N GLN A 309 6.20 6.31 -12.95
CA GLN A 309 7.09 7.01 -12.03
C GLN A 309 8.09 6.03 -11.39
N HIS A 310 9.36 6.41 -11.42
CA HIS A 310 10.45 5.69 -10.76
C HIS A 310 10.96 6.55 -9.59
N PRO A 311 10.38 6.44 -8.39
CA PRO A 311 10.77 7.28 -7.25
C PRO A 311 12.19 6.94 -6.78
N LYS A 312 12.84 7.85 -6.04
CA LYS A 312 14.09 7.53 -5.35
C LYS A 312 13.82 6.43 -4.31
N LEU A 313 14.52 5.32 -4.41
CA LEU A 313 14.41 4.20 -3.47
C LEU A 313 15.58 4.24 -2.50
N GLY A 314 15.35 3.88 -1.24
CA GLY A 314 16.43 3.81 -0.28
C GLY A 314 16.04 3.18 1.04
N CYS A 315 17.04 3.07 1.91
CA CYS A 315 16.92 2.57 3.26
C CYS A 315 17.51 3.58 4.24
N VAL A 316 17.04 3.55 5.50
CA VAL A 316 17.70 4.26 6.60
C VAL A 316 19.10 3.71 6.86
N THR A 317 20.00 4.55 7.37
CA THR A 317 21.41 4.21 7.57
C THR A 317 21.60 3.17 8.67
N ARG A 318 20.76 3.18 9.70
CA ARG A 318 20.74 2.15 10.75
C ARG A 318 19.50 1.28 10.61
N VAL A 319 19.71 0.09 10.07
CA VAL A 319 18.70 -0.97 10.04
C VAL A 319 18.63 -1.62 11.41
N THR A 320 17.48 -1.56 12.08
CA THR A 320 17.25 -2.37 13.28
C THR A 320 17.10 -3.82 12.87
N ASP A 321 18.07 -4.66 13.23
CA ASP A 321 18.21 -6.00 12.67
C ASP A 321 17.38 -7.09 13.38
N THR A 322 16.61 -6.70 14.40
CA THR A 322 15.79 -7.64 15.16
C THR A 322 14.42 -7.80 14.51
N ARG A 323 14.28 -8.86 13.71
CA ARG A 323 12.97 -9.38 13.33
C ARG A 323 12.26 -9.86 14.60
N SER A 324 11.22 -9.16 15.04
CA SER A 324 10.38 -9.65 16.14
C SER A 324 9.56 -10.86 15.66
N VAL A 325 9.46 -11.87 16.53
CA VAL A 325 8.67 -13.10 16.32
C VAL A 325 7.30 -12.97 17.02
N ASP A 326 6.99 -11.81 17.57
CA ASP A 326 5.73 -11.53 18.23
C ASP A 326 4.56 -11.67 17.26
N ARG A 327 3.43 -12.14 17.78
CA ARG A 327 2.18 -12.16 17.02
C ARG A 327 1.80 -10.75 16.60
N SER A 328 1.33 -10.64 15.37
CA SER A 328 0.78 -9.39 14.85
C SER A 328 -0.51 -9.05 15.56
N SER A 329 -0.63 -7.80 15.97
CA SER A 329 -1.87 -7.31 16.57
C SER A 329 -2.80 -6.79 15.47
N PRO A 330 -4.09 -7.15 15.49
CA PRO A 330 -5.06 -6.75 14.47
C PRO A 330 -5.38 -5.26 14.53
N LEU A 331 -4.98 -4.55 15.59
CA LEU A 331 -5.25 -3.12 15.70
C LEU A 331 -4.43 -2.30 14.69
N SER A 332 -5.05 -1.34 14.03
CA SER A 332 -4.41 -0.43 13.09
C SER A 332 -4.65 0.99 13.54
N VAL A 333 -3.56 1.73 13.73
CA VAL A 333 -3.58 3.17 14.05
C VAL A 333 -3.59 3.96 12.75
N ASN A 334 -4.53 4.90 12.62
CA ASN A 334 -4.68 5.80 11.49
C ASN A 334 -4.63 7.25 11.99
N TRP A 335 -3.88 8.09 11.29
CA TRP A 335 -3.83 9.53 11.58
C TRP A 335 -3.53 10.32 10.31
N ASN A 336 -4.11 11.50 10.19
CA ASN A 336 -3.73 12.47 9.17
C ASN A 336 -3.73 13.90 9.75
N MET A 337 -2.93 14.77 9.14
CA MET A 337 -2.68 16.12 9.63
C MET A 337 -3.91 17.04 9.53
N ALA A 338 -4.86 16.76 8.64
CA ALA A 338 -6.02 17.64 8.47
C ALA A 338 -7.06 17.47 9.58
N ASP A 339 -7.27 16.24 10.06
CA ASP A 339 -8.24 15.94 11.11
C ASP A 339 -7.66 16.08 12.53
N ASN A 340 -6.34 15.94 12.67
CA ASN A 340 -5.63 16.00 13.96
C ASN A 340 -6.09 14.97 15.02
N SER A 341 -6.95 14.01 14.66
CA SER A 341 -7.42 12.93 15.54
C SER A 341 -6.78 11.59 15.17
N VAL A 342 -6.43 10.81 16.20
CA VAL A 342 -5.99 9.43 16.05
C VAL A 342 -7.20 8.51 16.05
N GLU A 343 -7.28 7.62 15.08
CA GLU A 343 -8.27 6.57 14.98
C GLU A 343 -7.61 5.21 15.15
N VAL A 344 -8.27 4.31 15.90
CA VAL A 344 -7.87 2.91 16.03
C VAL A 344 -8.96 2.04 15.42
N THR A 345 -8.55 1.08 14.60
CA THR A 345 -9.43 0.13 13.91
C THR A 345 -8.99 -1.31 14.16
N ASP A 346 -9.94 -2.24 14.17
CA ASP A 346 -9.66 -3.68 14.09
C ASP A 346 -9.57 -4.09 12.62
N ALA A 347 -8.38 -4.46 12.16
CA ALA A 347 -8.11 -4.83 10.77
C ALA A 347 -8.87 -6.08 10.31
N THR A 348 -9.26 -6.98 11.22
CA THR A 348 -10.01 -8.20 10.86
C THR A 348 -11.47 -7.90 10.53
N ARG A 349 -11.99 -6.82 11.11
CA ARG A 349 -13.36 -6.31 10.90
C ARG A 349 -13.40 -5.09 9.97
N GLY A 350 -12.27 -4.41 9.82
CA GLY A 350 -12.13 -3.13 9.14
C GLY A 350 -13.00 -2.01 9.72
N MET A 351 -13.27 -2.04 11.03
CA MET A 351 -14.13 -1.08 11.76
C MET A 351 -13.38 -0.47 12.96
N THR A 352 -13.86 0.66 13.50
CA THR A 352 -13.25 1.28 14.69
C THR A 352 -13.43 0.41 15.94
N THR A 353 -12.49 0.52 16.89
CA THR A 353 -12.55 -0.13 18.20
C THR A 353 -13.51 0.54 19.19
N ARG A 354 -13.93 1.79 18.92
CA ARG A 354 -14.87 2.52 19.78
C ARG A 354 -16.28 1.92 19.70
N TYR A 355 -16.59 0.99 20.60
CA TYR A 355 -17.94 0.50 20.82
C TYR A 355 -18.78 1.57 21.52
N HIS A 356 -19.57 2.34 20.78
CA HIS A 356 -20.79 2.92 21.37
C HIS A 356 -21.91 1.89 21.24
N LYS A 357 -22.48 1.52 22.39
CA LYS A 357 -23.46 0.42 22.59
C LYS A 357 -24.75 0.55 21.76
N TYR A 358 -24.90 1.58 20.93
CA TYR A 358 -26.05 1.79 20.04
C TYR A 358 -25.69 2.31 18.64
N ASN A 359 -24.41 2.39 18.26
CA ASN A 359 -23.96 2.68 16.90
C ASN A 359 -22.47 2.32 16.80
N VAL A 360 -22.12 1.32 15.98
CA VAL A 360 -20.70 1.03 15.66
C VAL A 360 -20.22 2.13 14.70
N PRO A 361 -19.31 3.03 15.10
CA PRO A 361 -18.90 4.12 14.23
C PRO A 361 -18.13 3.57 13.02
N ARG A 362 -18.41 4.12 11.83
CA ARG A 362 -17.67 3.79 10.60
C ARG A 362 -16.27 4.40 10.69
N PRO A 363 -15.22 3.74 10.19
CA PRO A 363 -13.91 4.36 10.15
C PRO A 363 -13.90 5.60 9.25
N ASP A 364 -13.25 6.67 9.69
CA ASP A 364 -13.04 7.89 8.92
C ASP A 364 -12.25 7.65 7.63
N SER A 365 -11.46 6.57 7.64
CA SER A 365 -10.70 6.08 6.51
C SER A 365 -11.49 5.09 5.64
N ALA A 366 -12.71 4.67 5.96
CA ALA A 366 -13.54 3.84 5.07
C ALA A 366 -14.01 4.65 3.84
N LYS A 367 -14.62 3.99 2.85
CA LYS A 367 -15.20 4.73 1.71
C LYS A 367 -16.54 5.30 2.19
N ASP A 368 -16.59 6.58 2.53
CA ASP A 368 -17.86 7.20 2.93
C ASP A 368 -18.76 7.43 1.69
N PRO A 369 -19.92 6.75 1.55
CA PRO A 369 -20.83 6.99 0.44
C PRO A 369 -21.55 8.36 0.53
N TYR A 370 -21.54 9.02 1.68
CA TYR A 370 -22.26 10.28 1.94
C TYR A 370 -21.36 11.52 2.01
N PHE A 371 -20.04 11.37 2.14
CA PHE A 371 -19.11 12.51 2.13
C PHE A 371 -18.91 13.12 0.73
N TYR A 372 -19.10 12.34 -0.34
CA TYR A 372 -18.88 12.80 -1.71
C TYR A 372 -20.09 13.54 -2.32
N PRO A 373 -21.36 13.18 -2.02
CA PRO A 373 -22.52 13.96 -2.40
C PRO A 373 -22.53 15.40 -1.84
N SER A 374 -21.93 15.65 -0.67
CA SER A 374 -21.84 17.02 -0.10
C SER A 374 -20.89 17.95 -0.87
N LEU A 375 -20.06 17.39 -1.77
CA LEU A 375 -19.23 18.13 -2.73
C LEU A 375 -19.91 18.32 -4.11
N GLY A 376 -21.21 17.97 -4.22
CA GLY A 376 -21.96 18.04 -5.48
C GLY A 376 -21.63 16.92 -6.48
N LEU A 377 -20.85 15.91 -6.06
CA LEU A 377 -20.53 14.74 -6.88
C LEU A 377 -21.55 13.63 -6.66
N THR A 378 -22.49 13.47 -7.59
CA THR A 378 -23.38 12.30 -7.62
C THR A 378 -22.64 11.12 -8.24
N VAL A 379 -22.45 10.04 -7.48
CA VAL A 379 -22.03 8.75 -8.05
C VAL A 379 -23.23 8.18 -8.80
N GLY A 380 -23.30 8.44 -10.11
CA GLY A 380 -24.32 7.83 -10.96
C GLY A 380 -24.19 6.31 -10.91
N LYS A 381 -25.23 5.62 -10.46
CA LYS A 381 -25.42 4.21 -10.77
C LYS A 381 -25.63 4.14 -12.29
N THR A 382 -24.61 3.74 -13.04
CA THR A 382 -24.78 3.36 -14.44
C THR A 382 -25.67 2.13 -14.48
N SER A 383 -26.98 2.36 -14.59
CA SER A 383 -27.95 1.37 -15.01
C SER A 383 -27.92 1.32 -16.54
N ASP A 384 -26.82 0.83 -17.10
CA ASP A 384 -26.76 0.50 -18.52
C ASP A 384 -26.26 -0.95 -18.64
N ASN A 385 -27.14 -1.88 -18.26
CA ASN A 385 -27.02 -3.28 -18.64
C ASN A 385 -27.39 -3.39 -20.13
N ARG A 386 -26.49 -2.96 -21.00
CA ARG A 386 -26.51 -3.36 -22.41
C ARG A 386 -25.36 -4.35 -22.65
N PRO A 387 -25.64 -5.57 -23.14
CA PRO A 387 -24.61 -6.54 -23.40
C PRO A 387 -23.65 -5.98 -24.45
N ILE A 388 -22.35 -6.08 -24.16
CA ILE A 388 -21.27 -5.74 -25.10
C ILE A 388 -21.40 -6.71 -26.29
N GLU A 389 -21.92 -6.20 -27.40
CA GLU A 389 -21.93 -6.90 -28.68
C GLU A 389 -20.47 -7.14 -29.09
N ARG A 390 -20.06 -8.42 -29.09
CA ARG A 390 -18.77 -8.83 -29.63
C ARG A 390 -18.72 -8.40 -31.10
N GLN A 391 -17.89 -7.41 -31.42
CA GLN A 391 -17.54 -7.13 -32.80
C GLN A 391 -16.93 -8.40 -33.41
N ARG A 392 -17.70 -9.06 -34.28
CA ARG A 392 -17.22 -10.09 -35.19
C ARG A 392 -16.16 -9.45 -36.08
N THR A 393 -14.95 -9.96 -35.98
CA THR A 393 -13.89 -9.71 -36.96
C THR A 393 -14.38 -10.15 -38.34
N GLN A 394 -14.54 -9.21 -39.27
CA GLN A 394 -14.77 -9.52 -40.68
C GLN A 394 -13.44 -9.99 -41.31
N PRO A 395 -13.47 -11.04 -42.16
CA PRO A 395 -12.27 -11.54 -42.84
C PRO A 395 -11.86 -10.60 -43.98
N ARG A 396 -10.54 -10.48 -44.18
CA ARG A 396 -9.88 -9.66 -45.22
C ARG A 396 -10.36 -10.05 -46.63
N ASN A 397 -10.70 -9.03 -47.41
CA ASN A 397 -11.01 -9.09 -48.83
C ASN A 397 -9.87 -9.72 -49.67
N THR A 398 -10.21 -10.76 -50.42
CA THR A 398 -9.43 -11.33 -51.52
C THR A 398 -9.68 -10.55 -52.81
N VAL A 399 -8.60 -10.18 -53.51
CA VAL A 399 -8.60 -9.54 -54.83
C VAL A 399 -9.07 -10.53 -55.91
N PRO A 400 -9.92 -10.13 -56.89
CA PRO A 400 -10.44 -11.05 -57.90
C PRO A 400 -9.45 -11.23 -59.07
N ARG A 401 -9.13 -12.49 -59.42
CA ARG A 401 -8.53 -12.83 -60.71
C ARG A 401 -9.56 -13.49 -61.63
N LYS A 402 -9.64 -12.92 -62.83
CA LYS A 402 -10.54 -13.22 -63.96
C LYS A 402 -10.54 -14.71 -64.34
N LYS A 403 -11.73 -15.27 -64.58
CA LYS A 403 -11.93 -16.50 -65.37
C LYS A 403 -11.93 -16.15 -66.86
N CYS A 404 -11.18 -16.87 -67.68
CA CYS A 404 -11.57 -17.12 -69.06
C CYS A 404 -11.04 -18.48 -69.58
N SER A 405 -12.00 -19.23 -70.13
CA SER A 405 -11.96 -20.26 -71.18
C SER A 405 -11.14 -21.56 -71.07
N ASN A 406 -11.92 -22.64 -71.21
CA ASN A 406 -11.73 -23.81 -72.11
C ASN A 406 -10.90 -25.04 -71.69
N ARG A 407 -11.67 -26.12 -71.43
CA ARG A 407 -11.57 -27.49 -71.98
C ARG A 407 -10.21 -27.93 -72.54
N ARG A 408 -9.63 -29.00 -71.98
CA ARG A 408 -9.62 -30.36 -72.57
C ARG A 408 -8.94 -31.37 -71.64
N CYS A 409 -9.39 -32.61 -71.80
CA CYS A 409 -8.96 -33.85 -71.17
C CYS A 409 -7.44 -34.12 -71.30
N ILE A 410 -6.88 -34.95 -70.41
CA ILE A 410 -6.44 -36.33 -70.70
C ILE A 410 -5.89 -36.99 -69.42
N LYS A 411 -6.06 -38.32 -69.43
CA LYS A 411 -5.87 -39.37 -68.44
C LYS A 411 -4.40 -39.87 -68.39
N MET A 412 -4.13 -40.65 -67.33
CA MET A 412 -3.03 -41.63 -67.14
C MET A 412 -1.66 -41.05 -66.76
N GLY A 413 -0.85 -41.68 -65.91
CA GLY A 413 -0.94 -43.00 -65.31
C GLY A 413 0.08 -43.15 -64.17
N THR A 414 -0.17 -44.17 -63.37
CA THR A 414 0.67 -44.75 -62.31
C THR A 414 2.02 -45.22 -62.83
N VAL A 415 3.05 -45.28 -61.96
CA VAL A 415 3.77 -46.52 -61.58
C VAL A 415 4.97 -46.20 -60.67
N SER A 416 4.93 -46.88 -59.52
CA SER A 416 5.93 -47.31 -58.54
C SER A 416 7.45 -47.24 -58.79
N GLY A 417 8.17 -47.21 -57.65
CA GLY A 417 9.42 -47.95 -57.43
C GLY A 417 10.53 -47.05 -56.87
N SER A 418 10.86 -47.03 -55.58
CA SER A 418 11.46 -48.06 -54.71
C SER A 418 12.95 -47.79 -54.48
N GLY A 419 13.31 -47.52 -53.22
CA GLY A 419 14.61 -47.79 -52.58
C GLY A 419 15.81 -46.92 -53.03
N ASN A 420 16.83 -46.66 -52.23
CA ASN A 420 17.17 -46.93 -50.83
C ASN A 420 18.37 -45.96 -50.51
N PRO A 421 19.15 -46.04 -49.41
CA PRO A 421 19.58 -44.87 -48.65
C PRO A 421 21.13 -44.71 -48.70
N ARG A 422 21.68 -43.99 -47.70
CA ARG A 422 23.10 -43.69 -47.38
C ARG A 422 23.41 -42.22 -47.72
N LYS A 423 23.95 -41.38 -46.83
CA LYS A 423 24.70 -41.57 -45.58
C LYS A 423 24.26 -40.55 -44.54
#